data_AF-A0A3D0CBP7-F1
#
_entry.id   AF-A0A3D0CBP7-F1
#
_cell.length_a   1.000
_cell.length_b   1.000
_cell.length_c   1.000
_cell.angle_alpha   90.00
_cell.angle_beta   90.00
_cell.angle_gamma   90.00
#
_symmetry.space_group_name_H-M   'P 1'
#
loop_
_entity.id
_entity.type
_entity.pdbx_description
1 polymer ?
#
loop_
_entity_poly.entity_id
_entity_poly.type
_entity_poly.pdbx_seq_one_letter_code
_entity_poly.pdbx_strand_id
1 'polypeptide(L)'
;MHFRLSFINIIYRLLGVLVASAFVGWLFGYVLLVMLATSIFLLVWHYHHLFKLINWLWQSKALSPPQAKGVWGYLYDGLYRQVKQQRNKQKQLNEKIRRFRDGAEALPDAALMLSEELTIEWGNKKAQRLLGVRWPEDFGQRIDNLL
;
A
#
# COMPACT_ATOMS: atom_id res chain seq x y z
N MET A 1 -4.06 18.72 0.03
CA MET A 1 -5.47 18.88 -0.40
C MET A 1 -6.16 17.53 -0.36
N HIS A 2 -6.96 17.27 0.68
CA HIS A 2 -7.87 16.12 0.72
C HIS A 2 -9.06 16.44 -0.18
N PHE A 3 -8.97 16.07 -1.46
CA PHE A 3 -10.13 16.14 -2.34
C PHE A 3 -11.11 15.04 -1.89
N ARG A 4 -12.20 15.45 -1.25
CA ARG A 4 -13.37 14.59 -1.11
C ARG A 4 -13.94 14.45 -2.52
N LEU A 5 -13.94 13.22 -3.07
CA LEU A 5 -14.79 12.90 -4.21
C LEU A 5 -16.22 13.24 -3.78
N SER A 6 -16.67 14.45 -4.12
CA SER A 6 -18.03 14.86 -3.79
C SER A 6 -18.93 13.99 -4.66
N PHE A 7 -19.64 13.07 -4.02
CA PHE A 7 -20.61 12.18 -4.67
C PHE A 7 -21.55 12.98 -5.59
N ILE A 8 -21.84 14.21 -5.19
CA ILE A 8 -22.57 15.25 -5.93
C ILE A 8 -21.97 15.52 -7.32
N ASN A 9 -20.65 15.68 -7.45
CA ASN A 9 -20.00 15.96 -8.74
C ASN A 9 -20.08 14.76 -9.69
N ILE A 10 -20.03 13.53 -9.14
CA ILE A 10 -20.16 12.30 -9.94
C ILE A 10 -21.59 12.22 -10.49
N ILE A 11 -22.59 12.48 -9.63
CA ILE A 11 -24.00 12.51 -10.03
C ILE A 11 -24.23 13.57 -11.09
N TYR A 12 -23.75 14.81 -10.91
CA TYR A 12 -23.94 15.87 -11.91
C TYR A 12 -23.32 15.51 -13.26
N ARG A 13 -22.15 14.86 -13.27
CA ARG A 13 -21.52 14.42 -14.51
C ARG A 13 -22.33 13.30 -15.18
N LEU A 14 -22.85 12.35 -14.41
CA LEU A 14 -23.71 11.28 -14.92
C LEU A 14 -25.00 11.86 -15.52
N LEU A 15 -25.68 12.73 -14.77
CA LEU A 15 -26.90 13.42 -15.22
C LEU A 15 -26.62 14.24 -16.48
N GLY A 16 -25.51 14.98 -16.53
CA GLY A 16 -25.13 15.75 -17.71
C GLY A 16 -24.96 14.87 -18.96
N VAL A 17 -24.32 13.71 -18.82
CA VAL A 17 -24.18 12.74 -19.94
C VAL A 17 -25.53 12.16 -20.35
N LEU A 18 -26.39 11.81 -19.40
CA LEU A 18 -27.71 11.27 -19.70
C LEU A 18 -28.61 12.31 -20.36
N VAL A 19 -28.65 13.55 -19.87
CA VAL A 19 -29.41 14.66 -20.48
C VAL A 19 -28.90 14.95 -21.90
N ALA A 20 -27.58 14.99 -22.10
CA ALA A 20 -27.01 15.15 -23.43
C ALA A 20 -27.42 14.00 -24.37
N SER A 21 -27.38 12.75 -23.89
CA SER A 21 -27.82 11.59 -24.68
C SER A 21 -29.32 11.62 -24.99
N ALA A 22 -30.15 12.09 -24.06
CA ALA A 22 -31.58 12.24 -24.26
C ALA A 22 -31.89 13.32 -25.30
N PHE A 23 -31.17 14.45 -25.26
CA PHE A 23 -31.29 15.53 -26.24
C PHE A 23 -30.90 15.05 -27.64
N VAL A 24 -29.78 14.32 -27.76
CA VAL A 24 -29.37 13.69 -29.03
C VAL A 24 -30.44 12.72 -29.51
N GLY A 25 -30.91 11.82 -28.66
CA GLY A 25 -31.94 10.87 -29.04
C GLY A 25 -33.28 11.53 -29.41
N TRP A 26 -33.60 12.69 -28.84
CA TRP A 26 -34.79 13.47 -29.20
C TRP A 26 -34.70 14.03 -30.62
N LEU A 27 -33.52 14.55 -31.03
CA LEU A 27 -33.29 15.06 -32.39
C LEU A 27 -33.51 13.98 -33.47
N PHE A 28 -33.22 12.71 -33.16
CA PHE A 28 -33.36 11.60 -34.09
C PHE A 28 -34.64 10.77 -33.88
N GLY A 29 -35.47 11.10 -32.89
CA GLY A 29 -36.67 10.33 -32.55
C GLY A 29 -36.42 8.98 -31.83
N TYR A 30 -35.18 8.70 -31.43
CA TYR A 30 -34.76 7.44 -30.79
C TYR A 30 -34.20 7.64 -29.37
N VAL A 31 -34.88 8.43 -28.53
CA VAL A 31 -34.45 8.79 -27.15
C VAL A 31 -34.02 7.56 -26.36
N LEU A 32 -34.92 6.57 -26.23
CA LEU A 32 -34.68 5.38 -25.41
C LEU A 32 -33.47 4.57 -25.90
N LEU A 33 -33.32 4.41 -27.21
CA LEU A 33 -32.27 3.60 -27.81
C LEU A 33 -30.90 4.26 -27.61
N VAL A 34 -30.79 5.58 -27.80
CA VAL A 34 -29.55 6.33 -27.58
C VAL A 34 -29.16 6.35 -26.09
N MET A 35 -30.14 6.55 -25.19
CA MET A 35 -29.89 6.50 -23.75
C MET A 35 -29.44 5.11 -23.29
N LEU A 36 -30.07 4.05 -23.80
CA LEU A 36 -29.69 2.66 -23.52
C LEU A 36 -28.25 2.38 -23.99
N ALA A 37 -27.93 2.74 -25.24
CA ALA A 37 -26.59 2.57 -25.80
C ALA A 37 -25.53 3.32 -24.99
N THR A 38 -25.82 4.57 -24.60
CA THR A 38 -24.94 5.38 -23.75
C THR A 38 -24.73 4.74 -22.38
N SER A 39 -25.79 4.20 -21.77
CA SER A 39 -25.73 3.55 -20.46
C SER A 39 -24.91 2.27 -20.50
N ILE A 40 -25.10 1.44 -21.54
CA ILE A 40 -24.30 0.22 -21.77
C ILE A 40 -22.83 0.59 -21.96
N PHE A 41 -22.54 1.61 -22.78
CA PHE A 41 -21.17 2.07 -23.00
C PHE A 41 -20.50 2.52 -21.69
N LEU A 42 -21.18 3.33 -20.89
CA LEU A 42 -20.67 3.75 -19.58
C LEU A 42 -20.43 2.55 -18.66
N LEU A 43 -21.34 1.57 -18.64
CA LEU A 43 -21.21 0.37 -17.81
C LEU A 43 -19.99 -0.46 -18.21
N VAL A 44 -19.81 -0.74 -19.51
CA VAL A 44 -18.64 -1.44 -20.04
C VAL A 44 -17.35 -0.69 -19.71
N TRP A 45 -17.34 0.63 -19.84
CA TRP A 45 -16.18 1.47 -19.51
C TRP A 45 -15.82 1.37 -18.01
N HIS A 46 -16.81 1.40 -17.11
CA HIS A 46 -16.56 1.23 -15.67
C HIS A 46 -16.04 -0.17 -15.35
N TYR A 47 -16.63 -1.23 -15.93
CA TYR A 47 -16.16 -2.60 -15.71
C TYR A 47 -14.73 -2.80 -16.20
N HIS A 48 -14.37 -2.25 -17.37
CA HIS A 48 -13.02 -2.30 -17.88
C HIS A 48 -12.01 -1.64 -16.92
N HIS A 49 -12.36 -0.51 -16.32
CA HIS A 49 -11.53 0.12 -15.29
C HIS A 49 -11.47 -0.66 -13.98
N LEU A 50 -12.56 -1.34 -13.60
CA LEU A 50 -12.59 -2.22 -12.44
C LEU A 50 -11.64 -3.41 -12.63
N PHE A 51 -11.66 -4.06 -13.80
CA PHE A 51 -10.71 -5.13 -14.13
C PHE A 51 -9.26 -4.64 -14.11
N LYS A 52 -8.98 -3.45 -14.67
CA LYS A 52 -7.64 -2.84 -14.57
C LYS A 52 -7.22 -2.61 -13.12
N LEU A 53 -8.14 -2.16 -12.27
CA LEU A 53 -7.87 -1.96 -10.84
C LEU A 53 -7.53 -3.28 -10.15
N ILE A 54 -8.34 -4.31 -10.38
CA ILE A 54 -8.14 -5.64 -9.78
C ILE A 54 -6.80 -6.21 -10.23
N ASN A 55 -6.50 -6.20 -11.53
CA ASN A 55 -5.23 -6.69 -12.05
C ASN A 55 -4.05 -5.90 -11.49
N TRP A 56 -4.19 -4.58 -11.34
CA TRP A 56 -3.14 -3.76 -10.74
C TRP A 56 -2.92 -4.09 -9.26
N LEU A 57 -3.98 -4.24 -8.47
CA LEU A 57 -3.89 -4.51 -7.04
C LEU A 57 -3.38 -5.93 -6.74
N TRP A 58 -3.80 -6.93 -7.52
CA TRP A 58 -3.59 -8.34 -7.18
C TRP A 58 -2.51 -9.03 -8.01
N GLN A 59 -2.33 -8.65 -9.28
CA GLN A 59 -1.46 -9.36 -10.21
C GLN A 59 -0.18 -8.58 -10.52
N SER A 60 -0.21 -7.26 -10.37
CA SER A 60 0.92 -6.43 -10.77
C SER A 60 1.96 -6.29 -9.66
N LYS A 61 3.23 -6.55 -10.00
CA LYS A 61 4.38 -6.09 -9.21
C LYS A 61 4.66 -4.59 -9.41
N ALA A 62 3.97 -3.93 -10.35
CA ALA A 62 4.22 -2.53 -10.70
C ALA A 62 3.66 -1.59 -9.63
N LEU A 63 4.52 -0.72 -9.11
CA LEU A 63 4.11 0.29 -8.14
C LEU A 63 3.21 1.36 -8.75
N SER A 64 3.32 1.63 -10.05
CA SER A 64 2.64 2.75 -10.70
C SER A 64 1.17 2.40 -11.00
N PRO A 65 0.22 3.28 -10.64
CA PRO A 65 -1.17 3.08 -10.98
C PRO A 65 -1.40 3.11 -12.50
N PRO A 66 -2.44 2.41 -13.01
CA PRO A 66 -2.87 2.57 -14.38
C PRO A 66 -3.28 4.03 -14.65
N GLN A 67 -2.99 4.54 -15.84
CA GLN A 67 -3.40 5.89 -16.22
C GLN A 67 -4.89 5.93 -16.55
N ALA A 68 -5.62 6.83 -15.89
CA ALA A 68 -7.02 7.11 -16.20
C ALA A 68 -7.35 8.58 -15.97
N LYS A 69 -8.41 9.06 -16.62
CA LYS A 69 -8.94 10.42 -16.44
C LYS A 69 -10.26 10.37 -15.66
N GLY A 70 -10.62 11.50 -15.06
CA GLY A 70 -11.86 11.61 -14.29
C GLY A 70 -11.85 10.76 -13.02
N VAL A 71 -13.00 10.19 -12.66
CA VAL A 71 -13.22 9.49 -11.38
C VAL A 71 -12.21 8.37 -11.14
N TRP A 72 -11.93 7.56 -12.16
CA TRP A 72 -10.96 6.46 -12.06
C TRP A 72 -9.53 6.94 -11.86
N GLY A 73 -9.13 8.05 -12.51
CA GLY A 73 -7.81 8.64 -12.28
C GLY A 73 -7.62 9.07 -10.83
N TYR A 74 -8.61 9.76 -10.27
CA TYR A 74 -8.58 10.16 -8.86
C TYR A 74 -8.56 8.96 -7.90
N LEU A 75 -9.34 7.92 -8.20
CA LEU A 75 -9.35 6.69 -7.39
C LEU A 75 -7.97 6.02 -7.41
N TYR A 76 -7.37 5.87 -8.59
CA TYR A 76 -6.06 5.26 -8.75
C TYR A 76 -4.96 6.06 -8.04
N ASP A 77 -4.96 7.38 -8.20
CA ASP A 77 -4.01 8.27 -7.51
C ASP A 77 -4.18 8.24 -5.99
N GLY A 78 -5.42 8.20 -5.50
CA GLY A 78 -5.73 8.11 -4.08
C GLY A 78 -5.17 6.84 -3.45
N LEU A 79 -5.45 5.68 -4.07
CA LEU A 79 -4.93 4.39 -3.65
C LEU A 79 -3.40 4.34 -3.71
N TYR A 80 -2.80 4.81 -4.81
CA TYR A 80 -1.35 4.87 -4.95
C TYR A 80 -0.70 5.70 -3.85
N ARG A 81 -1.26 6.87 -3.51
CA ARG A 81 -0.74 7.71 -2.44
C ARG A 81 -0.79 7.00 -1.08
N GLN A 82 -1.86 6.29 -0.77
CA GLN A 82 -1.96 5.53 0.49
C GLN A 82 -0.90 4.43 0.58
N VAL A 83 -0.77 3.62 -0.47
CA VAL A 83 0.24 2.56 -0.54
C VAL A 83 1.65 3.14 -0.42
N LYS A 84 1.93 4.23 -1.15
CA LYS A 84 3.23 4.93 -1.09
C LYS A 84 3.53 5.45 0.31
N GLN A 85 2.56 6.06 0.98
CA GLN A 85 2.72 6.54 2.36
C GLN A 85 3.00 5.40 3.34
N GLN A 86 2.28 4.28 3.22
CA GLN A 86 2.52 3.11 4.07
C GLN A 86 3.94 2.55 3.88
N ARG A 87 4.40 2.43 2.63
CA ARG A 87 5.77 1.97 2.35
C ARG A 87 6.83 2.92 2.89
N ASN A 88 6.60 4.23 2.78
CA ASN A 88 7.50 5.22 3.35
C ASN A 88 7.56 5.12 4.87
N LYS A 89 6.41 4.93 5.54
CA LYS A 89 6.37 4.69 7.00
C LYS A 89 7.13 3.42 7.38
N GLN A 90 6.93 2.32 6.66
CA GLN A 90 7.65 1.07 6.90
C GLN A 90 9.17 1.26 6.73
N LYS A 91 9.59 1.98 5.68
CA LYS A 91 11.00 2.28 5.43
C LYS A 91 11.60 3.09 6.59
N GLN A 92 10.89 4.11 7.07
CA GLN A 92 11.33 4.92 8.20
C GLN A 92 11.46 4.10 9.50
N LEU A 93 10.53 3.18 9.76
CA LEU A 93 10.61 2.28 10.90
C LEU A 93 11.83 1.34 10.79
N ASN A 94 12.02 0.73 9.63
CA ASN A 94 13.18 -0.14 9.39
C ASN A 94 14.51 0.62 9.52
N GLU A 95 14.58 1.87 9.05
CA GLU A 95 15.75 2.71 9.23
C GLU A 95 16.03 3.03 10.70
N LYS A 96 15.00 3.29 11.51
CA LYS A 96 15.15 3.50 12.96
C LYS A 96 15.68 2.24 13.66
N ILE A 97 15.09 1.08 13.37
CA ILE A 97 15.54 -0.21 13.91
C ILE A 97 17.00 -0.48 13.53
N ARG A 98 17.35 -0.23 12.25
CA ARG A 98 18.73 -0.37 11.78
C ARG A 98 19.69 0.52 12.56
N ARG A 99 19.37 1.80 12.75
CA ARG A 99 20.23 2.72 13.52
C ARG A 99 20.38 2.29 14.98
N PHE A 100 19.32 1.77 15.60
CA PHE A 100 19.39 1.23 16.96
C PHE A 100 20.34 0.04 17.03
N ARG A 101 20.22 -0.92 16.11
CA ARG A 101 21.11 -2.08 16.03
C ARG A 101 22.55 -1.68 15.75
N ASP A 102 22.77 -0.77 14.81
CA ASP A 102 24.10 -0.27 14.47
C ASP A 102 24.74 0.44 15.68
N GLY A 103 23.95 1.15 16.50
CA GLY A 103 24.39 1.74 17.77
C GLY A 103 24.73 0.69 18.84
N ALA A 104 23.89 -0.33 19.01
CA ALA A 104 24.13 -1.42 19.97
C ALA A 104 25.37 -2.27 19.59
N GLU A 105 25.64 -2.45 18.30
CA GLU A 105 26.86 -3.07 17.79
C GLU A 105 28.12 -2.22 18.01
N ALA A 106 27.97 -0.89 18.04
CA ALA A 106 29.07 0.04 18.26
C ALA A 106 29.44 0.25 19.74
N LEU A 107 28.67 -0.34 20.68
CA LEU A 107 28.95 -0.21 22.10
C LEU A 107 30.38 -0.68 22.45
N PRO A 108 31.07 0.03 23.37
CA PRO A 108 32.41 -0.36 23.79
C PRO A 108 32.40 -1.67 24.60
N ASP A 109 31.27 -2.04 25.19
CA ASP A 109 31.11 -3.22 26.04
C ASP A 109 30.40 -4.38 25.33
N ALA A 110 30.55 -5.58 25.89
CA ALA A 110 29.76 -6.73 25.49
C ALA A 110 28.32 -6.58 25.99
N ALA A 111 27.35 -6.70 25.09
CA ALA A 111 25.93 -6.59 25.41
C ALA A 111 25.17 -7.83 24.92
N LEU A 112 24.38 -8.42 25.82
CA LEU A 112 23.43 -9.50 25.54
C LEU A 112 22.02 -9.00 25.85
N MET A 113 21.07 -9.34 24.99
CA MET A 113 19.64 -9.16 25.22
C MET A 113 19.06 -10.52 25.58
N LEU A 114 18.37 -10.57 26.73
CA LEU A 114 17.76 -11.78 27.27
C LEU A 114 16.25 -11.64 27.27
N SER A 115 15.54 -12.75 27.08
CA SER A 115 14.10 -12.85 27.34
C SER A 115 13.82 -12.80 28.85
N GLU A 116 12.54 -12.75 29.24
CA GLU A 116 12.13 -12.82 30.65
C GLU A 116 12.60 -14.13 31.34
N GLU A 117 12.73 -15.21 30.57
CA GLU A 117 13.21 -16.53 31.02
C GLU A 117 14.74 -16.70 30.93
N LEU A 118 15.49 -15.61 30.77
CA LEU A 118 16.96 -15.60 30.65
C LEU A 118 17.50 -16.34 29.42
N THR A 119 16.70 -16.46 28.36
CA THR A 119 17.17 -17.00 27.07
C THR A 119 17.80 -15.91 26.23
N ILE A 120 18.86 -16.22 25.49
CA ILE A 120 19.58 -15.25 24.66
C ILE A 120 18.78 -14.94 23.40
N GLU A 121 18.29 -13.71 23.29
CA GLU A 121 17.54 -13.23 22.12
C GLU A 121 18.44 -12.49 21.12
N TRP A 122 19.55 -11.90 21.59
CA TRP A 122 20.51 -11.21 20.75
C TRP A 122 21.83 -10.94 21.50
N GLY A 123 22.93 -10.77 20.77
CA GLY A 123 24.18 -10.26 21.31
C GLY A 123 24.97 -9.47 20.27
N ASN A 124 25.69 -8.43 20.70
CA ASN A 124 26.59 -7.69 19.81
C ASN A 124 27.86 -8.50 19.49
N LYS A 125 28.62 -8.08 18.47
CA LYS A 125 29.89 -8.75 18.11
C LYS A 125 30.90 -8.79 19.25
N LYS A 126 30.84 -7.84 20.19
CA LYS A 126 31.72 -7.85 21.37
C LYS A 126 31.34 -8.93 22.37
N ALA A 127 30.05 -9.22 22.57
CA ALA A 127 29.61 -10.34 23.39
C ALA A 127 30.16 -11.67 22.86
N GLN A 128 30.20 -11.86 21.54
CA GLN A 128 30.82 -13.06 20.97
C GLN A 128 32.31 -13.17 21.29
N ARG A 129 33.04 -12.05 21.22
CA ARG A 129 34.50 -12.02 21.46
C ARG A 129 34.89 -12.08 22.93
N LEU A 130 34.13 -11.41 23.80
CA LEU A 130 34.47 -11.21 25.21
C LEU A 130 33.78 -12.23 26.12
N LEU A 131 32.55 -12.64 25.80
CA LEU A 131 31.75 -13.60 26.59
C LEU A 131 31.70 -14.99 25.95
N GLY A 132 32.23 -15.16 24.73
CA GLY A 132 32.29 -16.46 24.05
C GLY A 132 30.96 -16.95 23.45
N VAL A 133 29.90 -16.15 23.51
CA VAL A 133 28.58 -16.49 22.95
C VAL A 133 28.66 -16.66 21.44
N ARG A 134 28.13 -17.75 20.91
CA ARG A 134 28.10 -18.07 19.48
C ARG A 134 26.76 -17.67 18.88
N TRP A 135 26.80 -16.88 17.81
CA TRP A 135 25.60 -16.41 17.13
C TRP A 135 25.64 -16.81 15.66
N PRO A 136 24.55 -17.37 15.10
CA PRO A 136 23.21 -17.53 15.68
C PRO A 136 23.00 -18.84 16.47
N GLU A 137 24.04 -19.62 16.77
CA GLU A 137 23.87 -20.96 17.37
C GLU A 137 23.27 -20.94 18.79
N ASP A 138 23.63 -19.99 19.64
CA ASP A 138 23.16 -19.90 21.04
C ASP A 138 21.83 -19.14 21.16
N PHE A 139 21.17 -18.81 20.03
CA PHE A 139 19.86 -18.15 20.05
C PHE A 139 18.80 -19.03 20.73
N GLY A 140 18.09 -18.46 21.70
CA GLY A 140 17.08 -19.18 22.49
C GLY A 140 17.66 -20.07 23.58
N GLN A 141 18.98 -20.15 23.71
CA GLN A 141 19.62 -20.87 24.81
C GLN A 141 19.61 -20.02 26.08
N ARG A 142 19.36 -20.66 27.22
CA ARG A 142 19.48 -20.04 28.54
C ARG A 142 20.93 -19.64 28.83
N ILE A 143 21.14 -18.42 29.32
CA ILE A 143 22.50 -17.89 29.60
C ILE A 143 23.26 -18.73 30.63
N ASP A 144 22.54 -19.35 31.55
CA ASP A 144 23.06 -20.26 32.57
C ASP A 144 23.70 -21.53 31.99
N ASN A 145 23.41 -21.91 30.75
CA ASN A 145 24.08 -23.02 30.07
C ASN A 145 25.45 -22.63 29.48
N LEU A 146 25.86 -21.37 29.59
CA LEU A 146 27.15 -20.85 29.10
C LEU A 146 28.15 -20.53 30.23
N LEU A 147 27.77 -20.78 31.49
CA LEU A 147 28.60 -20.58 32.68
C LEU A 147 29.37 -21.85 33.06
#